data_AF-A0A1B2EKM7-F1
#
_entry.id   AF-A0A1B2EKM7-F1
#
_cell.length_a   1.000
_cell.length_b   1.000
_cell.length_c   1.000
_cell.angle_alpha   90.00
_cell.angle_beta   90.00
_cell.angle_gamma   90.00
#
_symmetry.space_group_name_H-M   'P 1'
#
loop_
_entity.id
_entity.type
_entity.pdbx_description
1 polymer ?
#
loop_
_entity_poly.entity_id
_entity_poly.type
_entity_poly.pdbx_seq_one_letter_code
_entity_poly.pdbx_strand_id
1 'polypeptide(L)'
;MSPDWISALANLMTGLAAVVAGWAGVRGLNAWRTEMVGRRKTELAEEVLAGFYRVRDILTWARFPASDDYHDGEDDHPGGGPVDEELERGEIFTPVDRLTKESQVFSELQASRYRFMAYFGEEAARPFEEIRAIHSEVIDSAHNLIRTYGQEQTGSAEARRNQWEAAIGWGEGDGDILRRRLDLAVKAIEQTCRPLIEERHKTRRNGLM
;
A
#
# COMPACT_ATOMS: atom_id res chain seq x y z
N MET A 1 37.08 22.61 65.48
CA MET A 1 36.97 22.21 64.05
C MET A 1 36.12 23.24 63.36
N SER A 2 36.70 24.02 62.44
CA SER A 2 36.00 25.17 61.83
C SER A 2 34.82 24.73 60.96
N PRO A 3 33.73 25.51 60.88
CA PRO A 3 32.54 25.20 60.08
C PRO A 3 32.72 25.32 58.55
N ASP A 4 33.87 25.81 58.06
CA ASP A 4 34.10 26.12 56.64
C ASP A 4 34.18 24.89 55.71
N TRP A 5 34.56 23.73 56.24
CA TRP A 5 34.59 22.51 55.44
C TRP A 5 33.19 21.96 55.14
N ILE A 6 32.21 22.26 56.00
CA ILE A 6 30.81 21.81 55.84
C ILE A 6 30.16 22.54 54.66
N SER A 7 30.37 23.86 54.56
CA SER A 7 29.84 24.67 53.45
C SER A 7 30.53 24.32 52.12
N ALA A 8 31.84 24.08 52.13
CA ALA A 8 32.56 23.59 50.96
C ALA A 8 32.02 22.24 50.46
N LEU A 9 31.76 21.30 51.38
CA LEU A 9 31.17 20.00 51.04
C LEU A 9 29.74 20.15 50.49
N ALA A 10 28.92 21.01 51.08
CA ALA A 10 27.55 21.26 50.61
C ALA A 10 27.52 21.84 49.18
N ASN A 11 28.44 22.76 48.86
CA ASN A 11 28.57 23.33 47.52
C ASN A 11 29.02 22.27 46.50
N LEU A 12 29.96 21.40 46.87
CA LEU A 12 30.39 20.29 46.01
C LEU A 12 29.23 19.33 45.72
N MET A 13 28.46 18.96 46.74
CA MET A 13 27.29 18.07 46.57
C MET A 13 26.20 18.72 45.71
N THR A 14 25.97 20.02 45.86
CA THR A 14 25.00 20.78 45.03
C THR A 14 25.46 20.83 43.57
N GLY A 15 26.75 21.08 43.34
CA GLY A 15 27.35 21.03 41.99
C GLY A 15 27.22 19.64 41.36
N LEU A 16 27.49 18.58 42.13
CA LEU A 16 27.34 17.19 41.67
C LEU A 16 25.88 16.87 41.34
N ALA A 17 24.94 17.28 42.20
CA ALA A 17 23.51 17.10 41.97
C ALA A 17 23.04 17.81 40.68
N ALA A 18 23.53 19.03 40.44
CA ALA A 18 23.22 19.76 39.20
C ALA A 18 23.76 19.05 37.95
N VAL A 19 24.98 18.49 38.01
CA VAL A 19 25.55 17.71 36.90
C VAL A 19 24.75 16.44 36.64
N VAL A 20 24.39 15.69 37.68
CA VAL A 20 23.58 14.46 37.55
C VAL A 20 22.19 14.78 37.00
N ALA A 21 21.55 15.84 37.51
CA ALA A 21 20.25 16.29 37.02
C ALA A 21 20.32 16.72 35.55
N GLY A 22 21.35 17.47 35.15
CA GLY A 22 21.60 17.86 33.76
C GLY A 22 21.79 16.65 32.85
N TRP A 23 22.62 15.68 33.28
CA TRP A 23 22.84 14.44 32.54
C TRP A 23 21.56 13.62 32.38
N ALA A 24 20.80 13.42 33.45
CA ALA A 24 19.52 12.71 33.44
C ALA A 24 18.50 13.40 32.52
N GLY A 25 18.43 14.74 32.56
CA GLY A 25 17.57 15.54 31.68
C GLY A 25 17.89 15.35 30.20
N VAL A 26 19.17 15.44 29.82
CA VAL A 26 19.60 15.21 28.42
C VAL A 26 19.27 13.78 27.97
N ARG A 27 19.52 12.79 28.83
CA ARG A 27 19.28 11.38 28.52
C ARG A 27 17.78 11.08 28.37
N GLY A 28 16.95 11.65 29.24
CA GLY A 28 15.49 11.54 29.16
C GLY A 28 14.92 12.20 27.91
N LEU A 29 15.39 13.39 27.53
CA LEU A 29 14.96 14.07 26.31
C LEU A 29 15.31 13.29 25.04
N ASN A 30 16.51 12.69 24.99
CA ASN A 30 16.92 11.87 23.85
C ASN A 30 16.13 10.56 23.76
N ALA A 31 15.87 9.91 24.89
CA ALA A 31 15.01 8.73 24.95
C ALA A 31 13.60 9.05 24.45
N TRP A 32 13.00 10.15 24.94
CA TRP A 32 11.68 10.61 24.52
C TRP A 32 11.61 10.93 23.03
N ARG A 33 12.60 11.64 22.47
CA ARG A 33 12.66 11.92 21.03
C ARG A 33 12.73 10.63 20.20
N THR A 34 13.54 9.68 20.63
CA THR A 34 13.70 8.38 19.95
C THR A 34 12.40 7.60 19.98
N GLU A 35 11.72 7.58 21.13
CA GLU A 35 10.40 6.94 21.30
C GLU A 35 9.33 7.58 20.40
N MET A 36 9.27 8.92 20.37
CA MET A 36 8.30 9.65 19.54
C MET A 36 8.51 9.39 18.04
N VAL A 37 9.77 9.34 17.59
CA VAL A 37 10.09 9.00 16.19
C VAL A 37 9.74 7.55 15.89
N GLY A 38 10.10 6.61 16.78
CA GLY A 38 9.75 5.20 16.63
C GLY A 38 8.24 4.97 16.53
N ARG A 39 7.47 5.61 17.41
CA ARG A 39 6.01 5.56 17.39
C ARG A 39 5.43 6.07 16.07
N ARG A 40 5.87 7.22 15.58
CA ARG A 40 5.41 7.78 14.29
C ARG A 40 5.76 6.87 13.11
N LYS A 41 6.94 6.23 13.14
CA LYS A 41 7.33 5.25 12.12
C LYS A 41 6.40 4.05 12.11
N THR A 42 6.09 3.48 13.27
CA THR A 42 5.18 2.32 13.34
C THR A 42 3.76 2.68 12.94
N GLU A 43 3.22 3.81 13.40
CA GLU A 43 1.88 4.28 12.99
C GLU A 43 1.78 4.47 11.47
N LEU A 44 2.79 5.08 10.85
CA LEU A 44 2.84 5.21 9.39
C LEU A 44 2.99 3.86 8.68
N ALA A 45 3.79 2.93 9.24
CA ALA A 45 3.97 1.60 8.68
C ALA A 45 2.65 0.79 8.69
N GLU A 46 1.86 0.91 9.75
CA GLU A 46 0.52 0.30 9.85
C GLU A 46 -0.44 0.88 8.80
N GLU A 47 -0.51 2.21 8.71
CA GLU A 47 -1.35 2.94 7.74
C GLU A 47 -1.02 2.54 6.29
N VAL A 48 0.27 2.58 5.92
CA VAL A 48 0.74 2.23 4.58
C VAL A 48 0.50 0.76 4.27
N LEU A 49 0.82 -0.15 5.19
CA LEU A 49 0.65 -1.58 4.94
C LEU A 49 -0.84 -1.93 4.73
N ALA A 50 -1.73 -1.35 5.52
CA ALA A 50 -3.17 -1.50 5.33
C ALA A 50 -3.63 -0.94 3.97
N GLY A 51 -3.11 0.22 3.56
CA GLY A 51 -3.39 0.83 2.26
C GLY A 51 -2.96 -0.07 1.08
N PHE A 52 -1.78 -0.70 1.16
CA PHE A 52 -1.31 -1.64 0.14
C PHE A 52 -2.19 -2.88 0.03
N TYR A 53 -2.62 -3.47 1.15
CA TYR A 53 -3.56 -4.59 1.10
C TYR A 53 -4.89 -4.17 0.49
N ARG A 54 -5.42 -3.01 0.88
CA ARG A 54 -6.67 -2.50 0.33
C ARG A 54 -6.59 -2.27 -1.18
N VAL A 55 -5.52 -1.64 -1.66
CA VAL A 55 -5.29 -1.42 -3.09
C VAL A 55 -5.12 -2.74 -3.85
N ARG A 56 -4.40 -3.72 -3.28
CA ARG A 56 -4.31 -5.06 -3.88
C ARG A 56 -5.69 -5.66 -4.08
N ASP A 57 -6.51 -5.63 -3.04
CA ASP A 57 -7.82 -6.28 -3.07
C ASP A 57 -8.76 -5.56 -4.06
N ILE A 58 -8.71 -4.22 -4.13
CA ILE A 58 -9.44 -3.41 -5.12
C ILE A 58 -8.99 -3.73 -6.54
N LEU A 59 -7.68 -3.71 -6.84
CA LEU A 59 -7.15 -4.00 -8.18
C LEU A 59 -7.54 -5.42 -8.63
N THR A 60 -7.50 -6.36 -7.68
CA THR A 60 -7.89 -7.74 -7.92
C THR A 60 -9.36 -7.83 -8.29
N TRP A 61 -10.24 -7.29 -7.44
CA TRP A 61 -11.68 -7.30 -7.68
C TRP A 61 -12.10 -6.52 -8.94
N ALA A 62 -11.47 -5.37 -9.19
CA ALA A 62 -11.81 -4.54 -10.33
C ALA A 62 -11.50 -5.21 -11.68
N ARG A 63 -10.44 -6.03 -11.74
CA ARG A 63 -10.02 -6.77 -12.94
C ARG A 63 -10.83 -8.04 -13.19
N PHE A 64 -11.60 -8.57 -12.24
CA PHE A 64 -12.38 -9.77 -12.54
C PHE A 64 -13.63 -9.43 -13.35
N PRO A 65 -13.82 -10.01 -14.55
CA PRO A 65 -15.11 -9.93 -15.23
C PRO A 65 -16.17 -10.50 -14.28
N ALA A 66 -17.32 -9.84 -14.17
CA ALA A 66 -18.42 -10.39 -13.38
C ALA A 66 -18.93 -11.64 -14.10
N SER A 67 -18.44 -12.81 -13.72
CA SER A 67 -19.05 -14.07 -14.14
C SER A 67 -20.47 -14.11 -13.57
N ASP A 68 -21.48 -14.00 -14.44
CA ASP A 68 -22.84 -14.58 -14.45
C ASP A 68 -23.59 -15.02 -13.16
N ASP A 69 -23.14 -14.70 -11.95
CA ASP A 69 -23.79 -15.08 -10.68
C ASP A 69 -24.74 -13.98 -10.14
N TYR A 70 -24.97 -12.93 -10.94
CA TYR A 70 -25.89 -11.83 -10.63
C TYR A 70 -27.11 -11.77 -11.58
N HIS A 71 -27.47 -12.89 -12.21
CA HIS A 71 -28.81 -13.09 -12.76
C HIS A 71 -29.65 -13.94 -11.78
N ASP A 72 -29.93 -13.39 -10.59
CA ASP A 72 -31.10 -13.81 -9.81
C ASP A 72 -32.25 -12.88 -10.19
N GLY A 73 -33.06 -13.31 -11.15
CA GLY A 73 -34.28 -12.63 -11.56
C GLY A 73 -34.45 -12.58 -13.08
N GLU A 74 -35.14 -13.60 -13.61
CA GLU A 74 -35.86 -13.58 -14.89
C GLU A 74 -35.05 -13.07 -16.10
N ASP A 75 -34.27 -13.93 -16.74
CA ASP A 75 -34.40 -14.13 -18.18
C ASP A 75 -33.72 -15.44 -18.61
N ASP A 76 -34.56 -16.39 -18.98
CA ASP A 76 -34.22 -17.62 -19.67
C ASP A 76 -33.73 -17.24 -21.07
N HIS A 77 -32.42 -17.29 -21.33
CA HIS A 77 -31.87 -17.21 -22.68
C HIS A 77 -31.40 -18.60 -23.12
N PRO A 78 -32.24 -19.34 -23.88
CA PRO A 78 -31.82 -20.59 -24.48
C PRO A 78 -31.02 -20.27 -25.75
N GLY A 79 -29.73 -20.57 -25.74
CA GLY A 79 -28.96 -20.80 -26.96
C GLY A 79 -27.78 -19.85 -27.16
N GLY A 80 -26.63 -20.44 -27.52
CA GLY A 80 -25.43 -19.75 -27.97
C GLY A 80 -25.66 -18.97 -29.26
N GLY A 81 -26.24 -17.78 -29.12
CA GLY A 81 -26.25 -16.71 -30.11
C GLY A 81 -24.97 -15.87 -30.05
N PRO A 82 -24.76 -14.94 -31.01
CA PRO A 82 -23.62 -14.03 -30.98
C PRO A 82 -23.59 -13.29 -29.65
N VAL A 83 -22.40 -13.22 -29.03
CA VAL A 83 -22.16 -12.42 -27.82
C VAL A 83 -22.73 -11.03 -28.09
N ASP A 84 -23.63 -10.58 -27.23
CA ASP A 84 -24.25 -9.26 -27.35
C ASP A 84 -23.13 -8.22 -27.28
N GLU A 85 -22.92 -7.49 -28.38
CA GLU A 85 -21.87 -6.47 -28.48
C GLU A 85 -22.01 -5.39 -27.38
N GLU A 86 -23.22 -5.23 -26.82
CA GLU A 86 -23.48 -4.32 -25.71
C GLU A 86 -22.96 -4.88 -24.36
N LEU A 87 -23.09 -6.20 -24.13
CA LEU A 87 -22.53 -6.89 -22.97
C LEU A 87 -21.00 -6.86 -23.01
N GLU A 88 -20.40 -7.22 -24.14
CA GLU A 88 -18.94 -7.25 -24.29
C GLU A 88 -18.32 -5.85 -24.07
N ARG A 89 -18.97 -4.79 -24.57
CA ARG A 89 -18.57 -3.40 -24.33
C ARG A 89 -18.72 -2.99 -22.85
N GLY A 90 -19.80 -3.41 -22.19
CA GLY A 90 -20.05 -3.14 -20.78
C GLY A 90 -19.01 -3.78 -19.86
N GLU A 91 -18.59 -5.00 -20.18
CA GLU A 91 -17.56 -5.70 -19.43
C GLU A 91 -16.18 -5.00 -19.57
N ILE A 92 -15.81 -4.48 -20.75
CA ILE A 92 -14.54 -3.73 -20.93
C ILE A 92 -14.54 -2.44 -20.08
N PHE A 93 -15.70 -1.81 -19.91
CA PHE A 93 -15.81 -0.57 -19.13
C PHE A 93 -15.76 -0.79 -17.61
N THR A 94 -16.17 -1.99 -17.17
CA THR A 94 -16.34 -2.34 -15.76
C THR A 94 -15.09 -2.13 -14.90
N PRO A 95 -13.87 -2.53 -15.30
CA PRO A 95 -12.66 -2.26 -14.54
C PRO A 95 -12.39 -0.76 -14.31
N VAL A 96 -12.62 0.08 -15.33
CA VAL A 96 -12.40 1.54 -15.23
C VAL A 96 -13.36 2.15 -14.23
N ASP A 97 -14.64 1.79 -14.31
CA ASP A 97 -15.66 2.29 -13.39
C ASP A 97 -15.39 1.88 -11.94
N ARG A 98 -15.03 0.61 -11.72
CA ARG A 98 -14.70 0.09 -10.40
C ARG A 98 -13.49 0.80 -9.79
N LEU A 99 -12.42 0.99 -10.56
CA LEU A 99 -11.24 1.71 -10.09
C LEU A 99 -11.50 3.21 -9.88
N THR A 100 -12.32 3.83 -10.72
CA THR A 100 -12.68 5.24 -10.58
C THR A 100 -13.45 5.49 -9.28
N LYS A 101 -14.37 4.60 -8.91
CA LYS A 101 -15.12 4.66 -7.64
C LYS A 101 -14.20 4.60 -6.41
N GLU A 102 -13.07 3.90 -6.53
CA GLU A 102 -12.09 3.75 -5.45
C GLU A 102 -10.88 4.68 -5.57
N SER A 103 -10.90 5.66 -6.50
CA SER A 103 -9.78 6.58 -6.79
C SER A 103 -9.23 7.32 -5.56
N GLN A 104 -10.07 7.56 -4.56
CA GLN A 104 -9.68 8.17 -3.29
C GLN A 104 -8.67 7.29 -2.54
N VAL A 105 -8.85 5.97 -2.52
CA VAL A 105 -7.95 5.03 -1.82
C VAL A 105 -6.56 5.05 -2.45
N PHE A 106 -6.48 5.09 -3.79
CA PHE A 106 -5.21 5.21 -4.49
C PHE A 106 -4.53 6.56 -4.21
N SER A 107 -5.31 7.64 -4.18
CA SER A 107 -4.81 9.00 -3.92
C SER A 107 -4.25 9.14 -2.51
N GLU A 108 -4.96 8.59 -1.51
CA GLU A 108 -4.51 8.54 -0.12
C GLU A 108 -3.21 7.75 0.04
N LEU A 109 -3.14 6.56 -0.59
CA LEU A 109 -1.92 5.76 -0.59
C LEU A 109 -0.76 6.55 -1.22
N GLN A 110 -0.95 7.15 -2.40
CA GLN A 110 0.10 7.92 -3.06
C GLN A 110 0.52 9.18 -2.27
N ALA A 111 -0.40 9.85 -1.57
CA ALA A 111 -0.08 10.98 -0.72
C ALA A 111 0.83 10.56 0.47
N SER A 112 0.62 9.36 1.01
CA SER A 112 1.45 8.82 2.10
C SER A 112 2.90 8.54 1.69
N ARG A 113 3.18 8.39 0.39
CA ARG A 113 4.51 8.08 -0.18
C ARG A 113 5.59 9.06 0.29
N TYR A 114 5.32 10.37 0.26
CA TYR A 114 6.32 11.37 0.66
C TYR A 114 6.67 11.30 2.15
N ARG A 115 5.67 11.04 3.00
CA ARG A 115 5.90 10.81 4.44
C ARG A 115 6.68 9.52 4.65
N PHE A 116 6.36 8.47 3.89
CA PHE A 116 7.08 7.20 3.94
C PHE A 116 8.55 7.36 3.56
N MET A 117 8.84 8.05 2.46
CA MET A 117 10.20 8.38 2.03
C MET A 117 10.99 9.14 3.10
N ALA A 118 10.36 10.09 3.79
CA ALA A 118 11.01 10.86 4.84
C ALA A 118 11.47 9.99 6.04
N TYR A 119 10.77 8.89 6.34
CA TYR A 119 11.10 8.01 7.46
C TYR A 119 11.92 6.78 7.10
N PHE A 120 11.76 6.26 5.87
CA PHE A 120 12.30 4.97 5.42
C PHE A 120 13.25 5.07 4.22
N GLY A 121 13.35 6.25 3.59
CA GLY A 121 14.18 6.48 2.40
C GLY A 121 13.42 6.25 1.09
N GLU A 122 14.03 6.69 0.00
CA GLU A 122 13.46 6.64 -1.35
C GLU A 122 13.33 5.21 -1.88
N GLU A 123 14.36 4.37 -1.70
CA GLU A 123 14.32 2.98 -2.16
C GLU A 123 13.17 2.18 -1.52
N ALA A 124 12.86 2.43 -0.24
CA ALA A 124 11.76 1.78 0.45
C ALA A 124 10.39 2.16 -0.12
N ALA A 125 10.30 3.29 -0.82
CA ALA A 125 9.07 3.78 -1.45
C ALA A 125 8.83 3.24 -2.88
N ARG A 126 9.76 2.46 -3.45
CA ARG A 126 9.58 1.85 -4.78
C ARG A 126 8.27 1.07 -4.98
N PRO A 127 7.73 0.34 -3.98
CA PRO A 127 6.44 -0.34 -4.13
C PRO A 127 5.28 0.60 -4.47
N PHE A 128 5.34 1.89 -4.08
CA PHE A 128 4.29 2.85 -4.43
C PHE A 128 4.25 3.13 -5.93
N GLU A 129 5.42 3.21 -6.57
CA GLU A 129 5.52 3.44 -8.01
C GLU A 129 5.04 2.21 -8.79
N GLU A 130 5.35 1.00 -8.30
CA GLU A 130 4.88 -0.25 -8.92
C GLU A 130 3.36 -0.36 -8.89
N ILE A 131 2.72 -0.07 -7.73
CA ILE A 131 1.26 -0.04 -7.61
C ILE A 131 0.63 0.99 -8.54
N ARG A 132 1.24 2.18 -8.64
CA ARG A 132 0.78 3.22 -9.57
C ARG A 132 0.89 2.77 -11.02
N ALA A 133 1.99 2.13 -11.40
CA ALA A 133 2.21 1.61 -12.74
C ALA A 133 1.17 0.54 -13.09
N ILE A 134 0.89 -0.40 -12.17
CA ILE A 134 -0.16 -1.41 -12.33
C ILE A 134 -1.53 -0.76 -12.51
N HIS A 135 -1.88 0.22 -11.68
CA HIS A 135 -3.15 0.93 -11.80
C HIS A 135 -3.29 1.63 -13.17
N SER A 136 -2.25 2.34 -13.61
CA SER A 136 -2.22 2.98 -14.93
C SER A 136 -2.34 1.96 -16.07
N GLU A 137 -1.64 0.82 -15.98
CA GLU A 137 -1.67 -0.22 -16.99
C GLU A 137 -3.08 -0.83 -17.16
N VAL A 138 -3.82 -1.05 -16.07
CA VAL A 138 -5.20 -1.53 -16.13
C VAL A 138 -6.12 -0.52 -16.82
N ILE A 139 -6.04 0.76 -16.42
CA ILE A 139 -6.87 1.83 -16.99
C ILE A 139 -6.54 2.05 -18.48
N ASP A 140 -5.27 2.12 -18.83
CA ASP A 140 -4.83 2.34 -20.20
C ASP A 140 -5.21 1.16 -21.10
N SER A 141 -5.12 -0.07 -20.59
CA SER A 141 -5.53 -1.27 -21.32
C SER A 141 -7.03 -1.28 -21.60
N ALA A 142 -7.86 -0.97 -20.60
CA ALA A 142 -9.30 -0.86 -20.78
C ALA A 142 -9.68 0.23 -21.80
N HIS A 143 -9.07 1.43 -21.71
CA HIS A 143 -9.29 2.49 -22.70
C HIS A 143 -8.87 2.10 -24.12
N ASN A 144 -7.76 1.37 -24.26
CA ASN A 144 -7.32 0.90 -25.57
C ASN A 144 -8.27 -0.15 -26.15
N LEU A 145 -8.81 -1.05 -25.34
CA LEU A 145 -9.83 -2.01 -25.76
C LEU A 145 -11.12 -1.31 -26.20
N ILE A 146 -11.58 -0.30 -25.45
CA ILE A 146 -12.75 0.52 -25.84
C ILE A 146 -12.50 1.21 -27.19
N ARG A 147 -11.34 1.83 -27.37
CA ARG A 147 -11.01 2.59 -28.58
C ARG A 147 -10.86 1.70 -29.82
N THR A 148 -10.43 0.46 -29.64
CA THR A 148 -10.18 -0.48 -30.73
C THR A 148 -11.29 -1.51 -30.91
N TYR A 149 -12.40 -1.35 -30.18
CA TYR A 149 -13.56 -2.23 -30.25
C TYR A 149 -14.14 -2.26 -31.68
N GLY A 150 -14.48 -3.45 -32.17
CA GLY A 150 -15.03 -3.68 -33.51
C GLY A 150 -14.03 -3.53 -34.66
N GLN A 151 -12.74 -3.29 -34.39
CA GLN A 151 -11.70 -3.28 -35.42
C GLN A 151 -11.13 -4.68 -35.61
N GLU A 152 -11.03 -5.17 -36.84
CA GLU A 152 -10.29 -6.39 -37.15
C GLU A 152 -8.80 -6.19 -36.84
N GLN A 153 -8.31 -6.94 -35.86
CA GLN A 153 -6.91 -6.90 -35.45
C GLN A 153 -6.19 -8.12 -36.00
N THR A 154 -5.17 -7.90 -36.84
CA THR A 154 -4.33 -8.97 -37.39
C THR A 154 -2.87 -8.81 -36.97
N GLY A 155 -2.17 -9.92 -36.75
CA GLY A 155 -0.75 -9.95 -36.42
C GLY A 155 -0.41 -9.18 -35.13
N SER A 156 0.40 -8.12 -35.24
CA SER A 156 0.85 -7.33 -34.09
C SER A 156 -0.26 -6.57 -33.34
N ALA A 157 -1.43 -6.39 -33.96
CA ALA A 157 -2.58 -5.76 -33.31
C ALA A 157 -3.26 -6.73 -32.36
N GLU A 158 -3.46 -7.98 -32.79
CA GLU A 158 -4.02 -9.06 -31.97
C GLU A 158 -3.16 -9.33 -30.71
N ALA A 159 -1.83 -9.37 -30.86
CA ALA A 159 -0.93 -9.53 -29.73
C ALA A 159 -1.05 -8.39 -28.69
N ARG A 160 -1.30 -7.15 -29.14
CA ARG A 160 -1.54 -6.01 -28.24
C ARG A 160 -2.90 -6.09 -27.57
N ARG A 161 -3.94 -6.51 -28.30
CA ARG A 161 -5.27 -6.76 -27.74
C ARG A 161 -5.20 -7.79 -26.61
N ASN A 162 -4.53 -8.92 -26.84
CA ASN A 162 -4.35 -9.97 -25.83
C ASN A 162 -3.60 -9.47 -24.59
N GLN A 163 -2.62 -8.56 -24.76
CA GLN A 163 -1.95 -7.92 -23.63
C GLN A 163 -2.89 -7.02 -22.83
N TRP A 164 -3.74 -6.24 -23.51
CA TRP A 164 -4.72 -5.39 -22.83
C TRP A 164 -5.79 -6.21 -22.13
N GLU A 165 -6.26 -7.29 -22.75
CA GLU A 165 -7.20 -8.24 -22.15
C GLU A 165 -6.61 -8.86 -20.88
N ALA A 166 -5.39 -9.40 -20.95
CA ALA A 166 -4.71 -9.94 -19.77
C ALA A 166 -4.56 -8.88 -18.67
N ALA A 167 -4.23 -7.64 -19.05
CA ALA A 167 -4.11 -6.55 -18.09
C ALA A 167 -5.42 -6.26 -17.35
N ILE A 168 -6.57 -6.40 -18.01
CA ILE A 168 -7.89 -6.27 -17.39
C ILE A 168 -8.45 -7.59 -16.83
N GLY A 169 -7.64 -8.66 -16.75
CA GLY A 169 -8.03 -9.96 -16.18
C GLY A 169 -8.74 -10.91 -17.12
N TRP A 170 -8.73 -10.63 -18.43
CA TRP A 170 -9.39 -11.44 -19.47
C TRP A 170 -8.38 -12.34 -20.19
N GLY A 171 -8.80 -13.56 -20.53
CA GLY A 171 -7.95 -14.50 -21.27
C GLY A 171 -6.78 -15.09 -20.46
N GLU A 172 -6.77 -14.94 -19.13
CA GLU A 172 -5.68 -15.43 -18.29
C GLU A 172 -5.81 -16.93 -17.99
N GLY A 173 -4.83 -17.70 -18.50
CA GLY A 173 -4.42 -19.00 -17.96
C GLY A 173 -3.41 -18.86 -16.80
N ASP A 174 -2.62 -19.92 -16.56
CA ASP A 174 -1.79 -20.23 -15.38
C ASP A 174 -0.65 -19.23 -15.01
N GLY A 175 -0.73 -17.94 -15.35
CA GLY A 175 0.38 -17.00 -15.17
C GLY A 175 0.07 -15.50 -15.20
N ASP A 176 -0.97 -15.02 -14.51
CA ASP A 176 -1.26 -13.57 -14.35
C ASP A 176 0.00 -12.78 -13.91
N ILE A 177 0.55 -12.00 -14.84
CA ILE A 177 1.78 -11.23 -14.64
C ILE A 177 1.51 -10.04 -13.72
N LEU A 178 0.37 -9.37 -13.89
CA LEU A 178 -0.01 -8.21 -13.09
C LEU A 178 -0.25 -8.60 -11.63
N ARG A 179 -0.93 -9.73 -11.39
CA ARG A 179 -1.12 -10.27 -10.05
C ARG A 179 0.20 -10.60 -9.38
N ARG A 180 1.12 -11.24 -10.10
CA ARG A 180 2.48 -11.49 -9.59
C ARG A 180 3.21 -10.20 -9.24
N ARG A 181 3.18 -9.19 -10.10
CA ARG A 181 3.79 -7.88 -9.84
C ARG A 181 3.15 -7.19 -8.64
N LEU A 182 1.83 -7.26 -8.53
CA LEU A 182 1.06 -6.73 -7.41
C LEU A 182 1.45 -7.41 -6.08
N ASP A 183 1.48 -8.75 -6.06
CA ASP A 183 1.88 -9.51 -4.88
C ASP A 183 3.34 -9.26 -4.50
N LEU A 184 4.23 -9.07 -5.48
CA LEU A 184 5.63 -8.66 -5.23
C LEU A 184 5.73 -7.27 -4.64
N ALA A 185 4.95 -6.30 -5.11
CA ALA A 185 4.91 -4.94 -4.54
C ALA A 185 4.43 -4.97 -3.09
N VAL A 186 3.38 -5.74 -2.80
CA VAL A 186 2.87 -5.94 -1.44
C VAL A 186 3.93 -6.62 -0.56
N LYS A 187 4.59 -7.67 -1.05
CA LYS A 187 5.66 -8.34 -0.31
C LYS A 187 6.83 -7.42 -0.01
N ALA A 188 7.19 -6.53 -0.94
CA ALA A 188 8.27 -5.57 -0.75
C ALA A 188 7.93 -4.53 0.34
N ILE A 189 6.69 -4.02 0.38
CA ILE A 189 6.29 -3.11 1.46
C ILE A 189 6.19 -3.83 2.80
N GLU A 190 5.74 -5.09 2.82
CA GLU A 190 5.69 -5.93 4.02
C GLU A 190 7.07 -6.08 4.67
N GLN A 191 8.12 -6.29 3.86
CA GLN A 191 9.49 -6.42 4.36
C GLN A 191 9.97 -5.17 5.11
N THR A 192 9.44 -4.00 4.75
CA THR A 192 9.78 -2.74 5.42
C THR A 192 8.90 -2.50 6.65
N CYS A 193 7.58 -2.70 6.53
CA CYS A 193 6.63 -2.33 7.58
C CYS A 193 6.52 -3.39 8.69
N ARG A 194 6.48 -4.67 8.35
CA ARG A 194 6.16 -5.76 9.28
C ARG A 194 7.12 -5.84 10.49
N PRO A 195 8.45 -5.70 10.33
CA PRO A 195 9.37 -5.74 11.48
C PRO A 195 9.04 -4.69 12.55
N LEU A 196 8.65 -3.48 12.13
CA LEU A 196 8.36 -2.35 13.01
C LEU A 196 7.04 -2.52 13.77
N ILE A 197 6.08 -3.22 13.16
CA ILE A 197 4.78 -3.53 13.75
C ILE A 197 4.94 -4.67 14.76
N GLU A 198 5.65 -5.73 14.39
CA GLU A 198 5.87 -6.89 15.27
C GLU A 198 6.70 -6.54 16.51
N GLU A 199 7.70 -5.66 16.38
CA GLU A 199 8.48 -5.17 17.52
C GLU A 199 7.60 -4.43 18.53
N ARG A 200 6.68 -3.57 18.06
CA ARG A 200 5.71 -2.87 18.91
C ARG A 200 4.79 -3.85 19.65
N HIS A 201 4.34 -4.91 18.98
CA HIS A 201 3.49 -5.93 19.59
C HIS A 201 4.23 -6.72 20.68
N LYS A 202 5.49 -7.08 20.45
CA LYS A 202 6.35 -7.77 21.44
C LYS A 202 6.58 -6.91 22.68
N THR A 203 6.93 -5.63 22.50
CA THR A 203 7.16 -4.68 23.61
C THR A 203 5.89 -4.48 24.43
N ARG A 204 4.72 -4.33 23.80
CA ARG A 204 3.43 -4.25 24.52
C ARG A 204 3.11 -5.51 25.31
N ARG A 205 3.34 -6.70 24.73
CA ARG A 205 3.05 -7.98 25.40
C ARG A 205 3.95 -8.21 26.61
N ASN A 206 5.22 -7.86 26.53
CA ASN A 206 6.18 -8.07 27.61
C ASN A 206 6.07 -7.02 28.73
N GLY A 207 5.45 -5.85 28.49
CA GLY A 207 5.19 -4.84 29.52
C GLY A 207 3.88 -5.01 30.28
N LEU A 208 3.09 -6.06 29.97
CA LEU A 208 1.84 -6.44 30.65
C LEU A 208 2.00 -7.66 31.57
N MET A 209 3.23 -8.14 31.77
CA MET A 209 3.64 -9.10 32.80
C MET A 209 4.60 -8.43 33.78
#